data_AF-A0A1J1GVG8-F1
#
_entry.id   AF-A0A1J1GVG8-F1
#
_cell.length_a   1.000
_cell.length_b   1.000
_cell.length_c   1.000
_cell.angle_alpha   90.00
_cell.angle_beta   90.00
_cell.angle_gamma   90.00
#
_symmetry.space_group_name_H-M   'P 1'
#
loop_
_entity.id
_entity.type
_entity.pdbx_description
1 polymer ?
#
loop_
_entity_poly.entity_id
_entity_poly.type
_entity_poly.pdbx_seq_one_letter_code
_entity_poly.pdbx_strand_id
1 'polypeptide(L)'
;MLKIKKNINLINFIIKRSYTNNSKGISKEYVYTKYRISLPYINNVKYDDLYLSSPSREDLYVFTKKIPIFLRFLKLITSLENRNNDFIEFAKRCENGLTIEKDIYLTKEELLELMFINGYSKKEMNAFDLAFSNNYEFHYPEISVLFQLNEEDVYKFCLKKRSENPEKLFHLKFVKDKNMLSSYGLIFVFLYFGLNNVVLSNAWFLSKTIPFFSVFYMLASYFYKDIWNFLNKEKNLMIEQNLNNKLSAEDIIYNQLKLYSKDTECSSNLINFKEYCNKLIKDYRKAYINEQKKKVQENLEKKLNEIHNTEVNYKNSLQNILLEEIIKKIYHNINTDNNFYNSILNDSINNIRNINENDTLINHVRNELNSIKNLDKQNPLIKNILDQYEIKKEEYLNQYVIQKEEVDKIKSIISKCNMDINKLNKNDYNDLLNLYYRINNRFGFYVNDDELSELIPRDEESKKIIDNMNKTINDTNKLFNEKKLVAFLKAFQ
;
A
#
# COMPACT_ATOMS: atom_id res chain seq x y z
N MET A 1 -31.48 37.88 82.40
CA MET A 1 -30.43 38.71 81.76
C MET A 1 -29.07 38.06 82.01
N LEU A 2 -28.62 37.21 81.08
CA LEU A 2 -27.24 36.73 80.91
C LEU A 2 -27.21 36.02 79.54
N LYS A 3 -26.92 36.80 78.48
CA LYS A 3 -26.73 36.31 77.12
C LYS A 3 -25.40 35.57 77.06
N ILE A 4 -25.43 34.24 77.11
CA ILE A 4 -24.27 33.43 76.72
C ILE A 4 -24.22 33.43 75.19
N LYS A 5 -23.42 34.37 74.65
CA LYS A 5 -22.82 34.24 73.33
C LYS A 5 -21.96 32.98 73.33
N LYS A 6 -22.33 31.99 72.53
CA LYS A 6 -21.38 31.09 71.87
C LYS A 6 -22.09 30.44 70.69
N ASN A 7 -21.77 30.93 69.50
CA ASN A 7 -21.84 30.15 68.28
C ASN A 7 -21.00 28.90 68.52
N ILE A 8 -21.67 27.79 68.86
CA ILE A 8 -21.06 26.47 68.73
C ILE A 8 -20.95 26.28 67.23
N ASN A 9 -19.72 26.39 66.72
CA ASN A 9 -19.37 26.02 65.36
C ASN A 9 -19.75 24.55 65.13
N LEU A 10 -20.97 24.34 64.64
CA LEU A 10 -21.50 23.07 64.14
C LEU A 10 -20.78 22.58 62.87
N ILE A 11 -19.69 23.21 62.46
CA ILE A 11 -18.92 22.92 61.24
C ILE A 11 -17.92 21.76 61.44
N ASN A 12 -17.58 21.39 62.68
CA ASN A 12 -16.53 20.39 62.95
C ASN A 12 -17.02 18.97 63.22
N PHE A 13 -18.32 18.69 63.15
CA PHE A 13 -18.84 17.33 63.27
C PHE A 13 -19.28 16.82 61.90
N ILE A 14 -18.58 15.78 61.43
CA ILE A 14 -18.81 15.03 60.18
C ILE A 14 -18.06 15.61 58.96
N ILE A 15 -16.73 15.60 59.02
CA ILE A 15 -15.94 15.29 57.82
C ILE A 15 -16.18 13.79 57.56
N LYS A 16 -17.26 13.45 56.84
CA LYS A 16 -17.45 12.11 56.31
C LYS A 16 -16.29 11.87 55.34
N ARG A 17 -15.27 11.12 55.77
CA ARG A 17 -14.17 10.70 54.91
C ARG A 17 -14.77 9.78 53.84
N SER A 18 -14.82 10.27 52.60
CA SER A 18 -15.23 9.49 51.44
C SER A 18 -14.00 8.93 50.76
N TYR A 19 -13.79 7.62 50.88
CA TYR A 19 -12.79 6.91 50.08
C TYR A 19 -13.42 6.45 48.76
N THR A 20 -12.68 6.56 47.67
CA THR A 20 -13.07 6.04 46.36
C THR A 20 -12.47 4.66 46.15
N ASN A 21 -13.19 3.76 45.47
CA ASN A 21 -12.57 2.53 45.00
C ASN A 21 -11.68 2.84 43.79
N ASN A 22 -10.36 2.75 43.99
CA ASN A 22 -9.36 3.05 42.96
C ASN A 22 -8.88 1.80 42.20
N SER A 23 -9.36 0.61 42.55
CA SER A 23 -8.90 -0.65 41.93
C SER A 23 -9.14 -0.65 40.42
N LYS A 24 -8.11 -0.99 39.63
CA LYS A 24 -8.27 -1.28 38.20
C LYS A 24 -8.79 -2.71 38.03
N GLY A 25 -10.00 -2.86 37.49
CA GLY A 25 -10.58 -4.15 37.11
C GLY A 25 -11.86 -4.52 37.87
N ILE A 26 -12.29 -5.77 37.70
CA ILE A 26 -13.50 -6.30 38.32
C ILE A 26 -13.25 -6.47 39.83
N SER A 27 -14.23 -6.07 40.65
CA SER A 27 -14.15 -6.23 42.10
C SER A 27 -13.98 -7.70 42.47
N LYS A 28 -12.88 -8.03 43.16
CA LYS A 28 -12.67 -9.35 43.76
C LYS A 28 -13.48 -9.47 45.03
N GLU A 29 -14.05 -10.66 45.25
CA GLU A 29 -14.80 -10.98 46.46
C GLU A 29 -13.96 -11.89 47.35
N TYR A 30 -13.92 -11.58 48.65
CA TYR A 30 -13.12 -12.31 49.63
C TYR A 30 -14.00 -12.99 50.66
N VAL A 31 -13.62 -14.21 51.06
CA VAL A 31 -14.23 -14.94 52.17
C VAL A 31 -13.23 -14.91 53.34
N TYR A 32 -13.69 -14.47 54.50
CA TYR A 32 -12.84 -14.41 55.69
C TYR A 32 -12.49 -15.81 56.20
N THR A 33 -11.39 -15.89 56.95
CA THR A 33 -11.02 -17.12 57.67
C THR A 33 -11.01 -16.86 59.17
N LYS A 34 -10.92 -17.93 59.96
CA LYS A 34 -10.74 -17.83 61.43
C LYS A 34 -9.32 -17.39 61.83
N TYR A 35 -8.38 -17.30 60.90
CA TYR A 35 -6.99 -16.98 61.16
C TYR A 35 -6.72 -15.49 60.94
N ARG A 36 -5.86 -14.90 61.78
CA ARG A 36 -5.38 -13.53 61.61
C ARG A 36 -4.18 -13.50 60.67
N ILE A 37 -3.98 -12.37 60.00
CA ILE A 37 -2.79 -12.12 59.19
C ILE A 37 -1.57 -12.11 60.12
N SER A 38 -0.58 -12.94 59.83
CA SER A 38 0.70 -12.99 60.52
C SER A 38 1.82 -12.56 59.57
N LEU A 39 2.64 -11.61 60.03
CA LEU A 39 3.77 -11.05 59.29
C LEU A 39 5.03 -11.12 60.17
N PRO A 40 6.23 -11.09 59.57
CA PRO A 40 7.48 -11.24 60.31
C PRO A 40 7.63 -10.16 61.37
N TYR A 41 8.17 -10.53 62.53
CA TYR A 41 8.41 -9.59 63.62
C TYR A 41 9.57 -8.65 63.26
N ILE A 42 9.32 -7.33 63.32
CA ILE A 42 10.31 -6.29 63.12
C ILE A 42 10.20 -5.30 64.29
N ASN A 43 11.34 -4.97 64.90
CA ASN A 43 11.39 -4.00 65.99
C ASN A 43 10.85 -2.63 65.53
N ASN A 44 9.99 -2.02 66.35
CA ASN A 44 9.39 -0.70 66.11
C ASN A 44 8.51 -0.59 64.85
N VAL A 45 7.95 -1.70 64.35
CA VAL A 45 7.02 -1.71 63.22
C VAL A 45 5.65 -2.28 63.62
N LYS A 46 4.59 -1.64 63.12
CA LYS A 46 3.21 -2.13 63.15
C LYS A 46 2.72 -2.31 61.72
N TYR A 47 2.04 -3.42 61.47
CA TYR A 47 1.34 -3.65 60.20
C TYR A 47 -0.09 -3.14 60.29
N ASP A 48 -0.52 -2.31 59.36
CA ASP A 48 -1.88 -1.77 59.33
C ASP A 48 -2.35 -1.48 57.90
N ASP A 49 -3.67 -1.33 57.73
CA ASP A 49 -4.28 -0.97 56.46
C ASP A 49 -4.17 0.55 56.19
N LEU A 50 -3.95 0.92 54.92
CA LEU A 50 -3.75 2.31 54.51
C LEU A 50 -4.96 3.22 54.80
N TYR A 51 -6.17 2.75 54.50
CA TYR A 51 -7.41 3.52 54.64
C TYR A 51 -7.88 3.62 56.10
N LEU A 52 -7.60 2.58 56.89
CA LEU A 52 -7.93 2.55 58.32
C LEU A 52 -6.97 3.42 59.15
N SER A 53 -5.67 3.31 58.89
CA SER A 53 -4.65 4.07 59.63
C SER A 53 -4.51 5.52 59.15
N SER A 54 -4.76 5.80 57.86
CA SER A 54 -4.57 7.11 57.25
C SER A 54 -3.21 7.74 57.62
N PRO A 55 -2.10 7.06 57.32
CA PRO A 55 -0.79 7.45 57.85
C PRO A 55 -0.27 8.71 57.17
N SER A 56 0.43 9.55 57.92
CA SER A 56 1.25 10.62 57.36
C SER A 56 2.61 10.05 56.91
N ARG A 57 3.38 10.84 56.15
CA ARG A 57 4.74 10.44 55.71
C ARG A 57 5.64 10.08 56.89
N GLU A 58 5.49 10.78 58.01
CA GLU A 58 6.31 10.56 59.21
C GLU A 58 5.95 9.26 59.95
N ASP A 59 4.72 8.77 59.80
CA ASP A 59 4.25 7.54 60.43
C ASP A 59 4.74 6.29 59.70
N LEU A 60 5.20 6.43 58.44
CA LEU A 60 5.69 5.32 57.63
C LEU A 60 7.07 4.84 58.11
N TYR A 61 7.27 3.53 58.05
CA TYR A 61 8.56 2.93 58.38
C TYR A 61 9.61 3.23 57.29
N VAL A 62 10.78 3.71 57.72
CA VAL A 62 11.91 4.04 56.84
C VAL A 62 12.96 2.95 56.93
N PHE A 63 13.49 2.54 55.78
CA PHE A 63 14.57 1.55 55.67
C PHE A 63 15.64 2.02 54.68
N THR A 64 16.84 1.42 54.77
CA THR A 64 17.95 1.67 53.85
C THR A 64 17.97 0.63 52.73
N LYS A 65 17.69 1.05 51.50
CA LYS A 65 17.74 0.21 50.30
C LYS A 65 19.11 0.29 49.63
N LYS A 66 19.66 -0.85 49.20
CA LYS A 66 20.88 -0.91 48.37
C LYS A 66 20.52 -0.85 46.89
N ILE A 67 21.10 0.09 46.15
CA ILE A 67 20.65 0.48 44.80
C ILE A 67 21.78 0.38 43.73
N PRO A 68 22.75 -0.57 43.78
CA PRO A 68 23.86 -0.58 42.81
C PRO A 68 23.41 -0.87 41.36
N ILE A 69 22.41 -1.74 41.19
CA ILE A 69 21.86 -2.10 39.86
C ILE A 69 21.17 -0.89 39.23
N PHE A 70 20.34 -0.20 40.00
CA PHE A 70 19.66 1.01 39.53
C PHE A 70 20.65 2.15 39.26
N LEU A 71 21.69 2.34 40.07
CA LEU A 71 22.73 3.35 39.77
C LEU A 71 23.46 3.05 38.45
N ARG A 72 23.74 1.78 38.14
CA ARG A 72 24.31 1.40 36.84
C ARG A 72 23.37 1.75 35.69
N PHE A 73 22.08 1.49 35.85
CA PHE A 73 21.07 1.81 34.86
C PHE A 73 20.85 3.33 34.71
N LEU A 74 20.82 4.06 35.82
CA LEU A 74 20.72 5.52 35.84
C LEU A 74 21.93 6.16 35.18
N LYS A 75 23.15 5.65 35.41
CA LYS A 75 24.36 6.12 34.72
C LYS A 75 24.24 5.98 33.21
N LEU A 76 23.69 4.86 32.73
CA LEU A 76 23.46 4.64 31.29
C LEU A 76 22.48 5.68 30.75
N ILE A 77 21.32 5.85 31.38
CA ILE A 77 20.28 6.78 30.91
C ILE A 77 20.75 8.24 30.96
N THR A 78 21.32 8.66 32.09
CA THR A 78 21.83 10.04 32.24
C THR A 78 22.95 10.36 31.25
N SER A 79 23.75 9.37 30.85
CA SER A 79 24.75 9.53 29.79
C SER A 79 24.16 9.65 28.40
N LEU A 80 23.05 8.94 28.12
CA LEU A 80 22.32 9.05 26.85
C LEU A 80 21.55 10.37 26.74
N GLU A 81 21.02 10.86 27.87
CA GLU A 81 20.23 12.10 27.97
C GLU A 81 21.09 13.35 28.26
N ASN A 82 22.43 13.22 28.29
CA ASN A 82 23.39 14.31 28.55
C ASN A 82 23.18 15.07 29.88
N ARG A 83 22.80 14.37 30.95
CA ARG A 83 22.49 14.95 32.28
C ARG A 83 23.23 14.27 33.42
N ASN A 84 24.54 14.11 33.25
CA ASN A 84 25.40 13.40 34.20
C ASN A 84 25.42 14.01 35.62
N ASN A 85 25.07 15.30 35.77
CA ASN A 85 25.00 15.96 37.07
C ASN A 85 23.95 15.32 37.99
N ASP A 86 22.77 14.96 37.45
CA ASP A 86 21.70 14.30 38.20
C ASP A 86 22.16 12.95 38.75
N PHE A 87 22.95 12.21 37.97
CA PHE A 87 23.55 10.96 38.43
C PHE A 87 24.55 11.20 39.57
N ILE A 88 25.41 12.21 39.45
CA ILE A 88 26.42 12.51 40.47
C ILE A 88 25.74 12.93 41.79
N GLU A 89 24.72 13.78 41.72
CA GLU A 89 23.98 14.23 42.90
C GLU A 89 23.24 13.07 43.57
N PHE A 90 22.54 12.25 42.79
CA PHE A 90 21.81 11.11 43.33
C PHE A 90 22.75 10.00 43.86
N ALA A 91 23.89 9.77 43.21
CA ALA A 91 24.89 8.82 43.67
C ALA A 91 25.51 9.25 45.02
N LYS A 92 25.79 10.55 45.20
CA LYS A 92 26.24 11.10 46.49
C LYS A 92 25.18 10.91 47.59
N ARG A 93 23.90 11.15 47.27
CA ARG A 93 22.79 10.91 48.22
C ARG A 93 22.65 9.43 48.60
N CYS A 94 23.02 8.51 47.72
CA CYS A 94 22.84 7.06 47.89
C CYS A 94 24.10 6.31 48.36
N GLU A 95 25.20 6.99 48.71
CA GLU A 95 26.51 6.37 48.97
C GLU A 95 26.46 5.29 50.07
N ASN A 96 25.68 5.53 51.13
CA ASN A 96 25.46 4.58 52.24
C ASN A 96 24.18 3.75 52.10
N GLY A 97 23.59 3.72 50.90
CA GLY A 97 22.23 3.25 50.65
C GLY A 97 21.21 4.38 50.75
N LEU A 98 20.07 4.20 50.08
CA LEU A 98 19.00 5.19 50.05
C LEU A 98 18.05 4.96 51.23
N THR A 99 17.92 5.95 52.11
CA THR A 99 16.93 5.96 53.19
C THR A 99 15.58 6.41 52.66
N ILE A 100 14.60 5.50 52.65
CA ILE A 100 13.27 5.70 52.03
C ILE A 100 12.18 4.97 52.81
N GLU A 101 10.95 5.45 52.69
CA GLU A 101 9.74 4.81 53.21
C GLU A 101 9.48 3.48 52.49
N LYS A 102 9.25 2.41 53.25
CA LYS A 102 9.29 1.04 52.74
C LYS A 102 8.20 0.68 51.73
N ASP A 103 6.96 1.06 52.00
CA ASP A 103 5.82 0.60 51.20
C ASP A 103 5.38 1.62 50.13
N ILE A 104 6.23 2.59 49.79
CA ILE A 104 5.95 3.60 48.77
C ILE A 104 6.79 3.31 47.53
N TYR A 105 6.24 2.46 46.67
CA TYR A 105 6.91 2.00 45.47
C TYR A 105 5.93 1.67 44.35
N LEU A 106 6.48 1.53 43.14
CA LEU A 106 5.85 0.87 41.99
C LEU A 106 6.53 -0.46 41.74
N THR A 107 5.75 -1.46 41.33
CA THR A 107 6.33 -2.71 40.84
C THR A 107 6.91 -2.50 39.44
N LYS A 108 7.84 -3.37 39.03
CA LYS A 108 8.38 -3.38 37.67
C LYS A 108 7.27 -3.49 36.61
N GLU A 109 6.29 -4.36 36.83
CA GLU A 109 5.16 -4.56 35.91
C GLU A 109 4.34 -3.28 35.75
N GLU A 110 3.98 -2.62 36.87
CA GLU A 110 3.24 -1.35 36.86
C GLU A 110 4.01 -0.26 36.10
N LEU A 111 5.34 -0.19 36.29
CA LEU A 111 6.16 0.81 35.63
C LEU A 111 6.32 0.52 34.13
N LEU A 112 6.45 -0.76 33.73
CA LEU A 112 6.47 -1.17 32.33
C LEU A 112 5.13 -0.88 31.62
N GLU A 113 3.99 -1.13 32.28
CA GLU A 113 2.67 -0.74 31.76
C GLU A 113 2.58 0.77 31.55
N LEU A 114 3.09 1.57 32.49
CA LEU A 114 3.11 3.03 32.36
C LEU A 114 4.03 3.49 31.22
N MET A 115 5.19 2.86 31.06
CA MET A 115 6.09 3.14 29.93
C MET A 115 5.41 2.82 28.60
N PHE A 116 4.68 1.69 28.52
CA PHE A 116 3.94 1.30 27.32
C PHE A 116 2.84 2.31 26.96
N ILE A 117 1.98 2.66 27.93
CA ILE A 117 0.86 3.59 27.71
C ILE A 117 1.36 4.98 27.30
N ASN A 118 2.50 5.41 27.85
CA ASN A 118 3.10 6.71 27.53
C ASN A 118 3.98 6.69 26.27
N GLY A 119 4.08 5.56 25.55
CA GLY A 119 4.74 5.50 24.25
C GLY A 119 6.26 5.41 24.29
N TYR A 120 6.85 4.90 25.37
CA TYR A 120 8.29 4.58 25.38
C TYR A 120 8.61 3.51 24.34
N SER A 121 9.84 3.56 23.82
CA SER A 121 10.24 2.64 22.76
C SER A 121 10.37 1.21 23.27
N LYS A 122 10.13 0.23 22.39
CA LYS A 122 10.34 -1.20 22.72
C LYS A 122 11.79 -1.48 23.17
N LYS A 123 12.77 -0.71 22.68
CA LYS A 123 14.18 -0.86 23.07
C LYS A 123 14.41 -0.45 24.52
N GLU A 124 13.85 0.69 24.94
CA GLU A 124 13.93 1.17 26.32
C GLU A 124 13.20 0.23 27.28
N MET A 125 11.99 -0.22 26.90
CA MET A 125 11.23 -1.19 27.69
C MET A 125 12.00 -2.52 27.86
N ASN A 126 12.61 -3.04 26.79
CA ASN A 126 13.42 -4.26 26.87
C ASN A 126 14.69 -4.07 27.71
N ALA A 127 15.35 -2.92 27.61
CA ALA A 127 16.51 -2.60 28.43
C ALA A 127 16.13 -2.54 29.92
N PHE A 128 14.97 -1.95 30.23
CA PHE A 128 14.42 -1.91 31.58
C PHE A 128 14.07 -3.31 32.09
N ASP A 129 13.44 -4.13 31.25
CA ASP A 129 13.04 -5.49 31.59
C ASP A 129 14.25 -6.40 31.90
N LEU A 130 15.34 -6.26 31.13
CA LEU A 130 16.58 -7.01 31.34
C LEU A 130 17.41 -6.51 32.52
N ALA A 131 17.34 -5.21 32.84
CA ALA A 131 18.17 -4.62 33.89
C ALA A 131 17.69 -4.97 35.31
N PHE A 132 16.38 -5.18 35.50
CA PHE A 132 15.77 -5.35 36.81
C PHE A 132 15.04 -6.68 36.96
N SER A 133 15.13 -7.30 38.13
CA SER A 133 14.35 -8.49 38.47
C SER A 133 12.85 -8.17 38.61
N ASN A 134 11.99 -9.16 38.40
CA ASN A 134 10.52 -8.97 38.50
C ASN A 134 10.05 -8.51 39.88
N ASN A 135 10.76 -8.89 40.94
CA ASN A 135 10.44 -8.49 42.31
C ASN A 135 11.06 -7.14 42.71
N TYR A 136 11.63 -6.39 41.77
CA TYR A 136 12.24 -5.10 42.07
C TYR A 136 11.15 -4.03 42.29
N GLU A 137 11.24 -3.33 43.41
CA GLU A 137 10.30 -2.28 43.83
C GLU A 137 10.93 -0.90 43.62
N PHE A 138 10.47 -0.14 42.64
CA PHE A 138 10.97 1.19 42.33
C PHE A 138 10.35 2.22 43.27
N HIS A 139 11.17 2.85 44.10
CA HIS A 139 10.68 3.86 45.05
C HIS A 139 10.62 5.25 44.40
N TYR A 140 9.86 6.15 45.00
CA TYR A 140 9.62 7.47 44.42
C TYR A 140 10.88 8.31 44.11
N PRO A 141 12.01 8.26 44.88
CA PRO A 141 13.21 9.01 44.49
C PRO A 141 13.92 8.38 43.27
N GLU A 142 13.87 7.06 43.13
CA GLU A 142 14.41 6.36 41.97
C GLU A 142 13.66 6.79 40.69
N ILE A 143 12.32 6.78 40.75
CA ILE A 143 11.48 7.18 39.63
C ILE A 143 11.62 8.68 39.33
N SER A 144 11.70 9.51 40.36
CA SER A 144 11.90 10.96 40.24
C SER A 144 13.17 11.30 39.46
N VAL A 145 14.32 10.70 39.83
CA VAL A 145 15.59 10.97 39.13
C VAL A 145 15.66 10.26 37.77
N LEU A 146 15.02 9.11 37.62
CA LEU A 146 14.96 8.40 36.34
C LEU A 146 14.24 9.23 35.27
N PHE A 147 13.11 9.86 35.61
CA PHE A 147 12.25 10.58 34.66
C PHE A 147 12.26 12.12 34.82
N GLN A 148 13.14 12.67 35.65
CA GLN A 148 13.21 14.11 35.96
C GLN A 148 11.88 14.70 36.45
N LEU A 149 11.24 14.01 37.39
CA LEU A 149 9.97 14.42 37.98
C LEU A 149 10.15 14.89 39.43
N ASN A 150 9.23 15.69 39.94
CA ASN A 150 9.24 16.11 41.35
C ASN A 150 8.98 14.92 42.28
N GLU A 151 9.79 14.78 43.35
CA GLU A 151 9.63 13.68 44.31
C GLU A 151 8.24 13.64 44.97
N GLU A 152 7.63 14.80 45.24
CA GLU A 152 6.31 14.87 45.88
C GLU A 152 5.20 14.31 44.98
N ASP A 153 5.25 14.60 43.68
CA ASP A 153 4.26 14.12 42.72
C ASP A 153 4.39 12.61 42.52
N VAL A 154 5.62 12.12 42.44
CA VAL A 154 5.91 10.69 42.34
C VAL A 154 5.50 9.98 43.64
N TYR A 155 5.75 10.58 44.81
CA TYR A 155 5.29 10.04 46.09
C TYR A 155 3.75 9.87 46.12
N LYS A 156 3.01 10.93 45.74
CA LYS A 156 1.54 10.90 45.66
C LYS A 156 1.07 9.83 44.67
N PHE A 157 1.76 9.70 43.54
CA PHE A 157 1.44 8.69 42.54
C PHE A 157 1.67 7.26 43.04
N CYS A 158 2.83 6.99 43.66
CA CYS A 158 3.12 5.70 44.29
C CYS A 158 2.07 5.36 45.36
N LEU A 159 1.72 6.32 46.23
CA LEU A 159 0.70 6.12 47.25
C LEU A 159 -0.67 5.81 46.64
N LYS A 160 -1.06 6.53 45.57
CA LYS A 160 -2.29 6.24 44.83
C LYS A 160 -2.24 4.83 44.24
N LYS A 161 -1.11 4.39 43.67
CA LYS A 161 -0.95 3.04 43.13
C LYS A 161 -1.05 1.95 44.19
N ARG A 162 -0.45 2.16 45.37
CA ARG A 162 -0.67 1.24 46.48
C ARG A 162 -2.12 1.22 46.94
N SER A 163 -2.82 2.36 46.88
CA SER A 163 -4.26 2.46 47.20
C SER A 163 -5.17 1.69 46.24
N GLU A 164 -4.69 1.38 45.02
CA GLU A 164 -5.41 0.50 44.08
C GLU A 164 -5.42 -0.97 44.56
N ASN A 165 -4.46 -1.36 45.41
CA ASN A 165 -4.30 -2.71 45.99
C ASN A 165 -4.20 -2.64 47.53
N PRO A 166 -5.29 -2.26 48.24
CA PRO A 166 -5.25 -2.05 49.68
C PRO A 166 -5.10 -3.33 50.51
N GLU A 167 -5.20 -4.51 49.90
CA GLU A 167 -5.09 -5.79 50.62
C GLU A 167 -3.71 -6.01 51.23
N LYS A 168 -2.68 -5.30 50.75
CA LYS A 168 -1.32 -5.33 51.29
C LYS A 168 -1.20 -4.35 52.45
N LEU A 169 -0.90 -4.89 53.64
CA LEU A 169 -0.65 -4.09 54.84
C LEU A 169 0.65 -3.28 54.72
N PHE A 170 0.62 -2.08 55.27
CA PHE A 170 1.75 -1.16 55.33
C PHE A 170 2.54 -1.33 56.64
N HIS A 171 3.85 -1.12 56.57
CA HIS A 171 4.78 -1.01 57.67
C HIS A 171 4.73 0.43 58.20
N LEU A 172 4.07 0.59 59.34
CA LEU A 172 4.02 1.83 60.10
C LEU A 172 5.00 1.78 61.26
N LYS A 173 5.46 2.94 61.73
CA LYS A 173 6.20 3.05 62.98
C LYS A 173 5.30 2.63 64.13
N PHE A 174 5.82 1.77 64.99
CA PHE A 174 5.11 1.36 66.18
C PHE A 174 5.04 2.52 67.18
N VAL A 175 3.83 3.00 67.45
CA VAL A 175 3.54 3.96 68.51
C VAL A 175 2.86 3.22 69.65
N LYS A 176 3.35 3.39 70.88
CA LYS A 176 2.70 2.79 72.06
C LYS A 176 1.28 3.33 72.19
N ASP A 177 0.37 2.44 72.61
CA ASP A 177 -1.03 2.80 72.80
C ASP A 177 -1.17 3.97 73.78
N LYS A 178 -1.99 4.95 73.40
CA LYS A 178 -2.28 6.13 74.21
C LYS A 178 -3.51 5.87 75.09
N ASN A 179 -3.62 6.60 76.20
CA ASN A 179 -4.82 6.66 77.05
C ASN A 179 -5.23 5.35 77.75
N MET A 180 -4.32 4.38 77.93
CA MET A 180 -4.63 3.08 78.53
C MET A 180 -5.34 3.16 79.89
N LEU A 181 -4.89 4.05 80.79
CA LEU A 181 -5.49 4.21 82.13
C LEU A 181 -6.92 4.77 82.05
N SER A 182 -7.15 5.75 81.17
CA SER A 182 -8.49 6.31 80.95
C SER A 182 -9.42 5.27 80.34
N SER A 183 -8.95 4.51 79.36
CA SER A 183 -9.70 3.43 78.74
C SER A 183 -10.06 2.36 79.76
N TYR A 184 -9.12 1.98 80.64
CA TYR A 184 -9.37 1.04 81.73
C TYR A 184 -10.45 1.54 82.69
N GLY A 185 -10.35 2.80 83.14
CA GLY A 185 -11.36 3.39 84.02
C GLY A 185 -12.76 3.41 83.39
N LEU A 186 -12.87 3.76 82.10
CA LEU A 186 -14.14 3.75 81.38
C LEU A 186 -14.72 2.34 81.21
N ILE A 187 -13.88 1.34 80.87
CA ILE A 187 -14.32 -0.05 80.78
C ILE A 187 -14.81 -0.55 82.14
N PHE A 188 -14.09 -0.23 83.21
CA PHE A 188 -14.48 -0.61 84.56
C PHE A 188 -15.84 -0.02 84.95
N VAL A 189 -16.04 1.29 84.74
CA VAL A 189 -17.32 1.97 85.02
C VAL A 189 -18.45 1.35 84.19
N PHE A 190 -18.21 1.11 82.89
CA PHE A 190 -19.20 0.49 82.01
C PHE A 190 -19.58 -0.92 82.48
N LEU A 191 -18.62 -1.76 82.82
CA LEU A 191 -18.89 -3.13 83.29
C LEU A 191 -19.57 -3.12 84.66
N TYR A 192 -19.14 -2.24 85.57
CA TYR A 192 -19.73 -2.13 86.89
C TYR A 192 -21.22 -1.77 86.82
N PHE A 193 -21.60 -0.77 86.00
CA PHE A 193 -23.01 -0.43 85.83
C PHE A 193 -23.76 -1.38 84.90
N GLY A 194 -23.10 -1.89 83.87
CA GLY A 194 -23.71 -2.71 82.82
C GLY A 194 -23.94 -4.17 83.21
N LEU A 195 -23.14 -4.73 84.11
CA LEU A 195 -23.27 -6.13 84.57
C LEU A 195 -23.90 -6.26 85.96
N ASN A 196 -23.97 -5.20 86.77
CA ASN A 196 -24.72 -5.20 88.04
C ASN A 196 -26.24 -5.06 87.79
N ASN A 197 -26.79 -5.94 86.96
CA ASN A 197 -28.21 -6.09 86.68
C ASN A 197 -28.51 -7.56 86.30
N VAL A 198 -29.78 -7.90 86.15
CA VAL A 198 -30.22 -9.27 85.83
C VAL A 198 -30.55 -9.41 84.33
N VAL A 199 -30.02 -8.54 83.47
CA VAL A 199 -30.39 -8.52 82.04
C VAL A 199 -30.00 -9.82 81.34
N LEU A 200 -28.82 -10.37 81.63
CA LEU A 200 -28.31 -11.60 81.01
C LEU A 200 -28.92 -12.88 81.59
N SER A 201 -29.65 -12.81 82.70
CA SER A 201 -30.30 -13.96 83.35
C SER A 201 -31.83 -13.87 83.33
N ASN A 202 -32.38 -12.85 82.67
CA ASN A 202 -33.82 -12.65 82.57
C ASN A 202 -34.45 -13.69 81.63
N ALA A 203 -35.69 -14.08 81.90
CA ALA A 203 -36.50 -14.94 81.03
C ALA A 203 -36.59 -14.38 79.59
N TRP A 204 -36.64 -13.06 79.43
CA TRP A 204 -36.58 -12.44 78.10
C TRP A 204 -35.30 -12.79 77.33
N PHE A 205 -34.15 -12.77 78.01
CA PHE A 205 -32.86 -13.08 77.39
C PHE A 205 -32.79 -14.56 76.98
N LEU A 206 -33.25 -15.46 77.86
CA LEU A 206 -33.25 -16.91 77.61
C LEU A 206 -34.30 -17.34 76.57
N SER A 207 -35.47 -16.70 76.52
CA SER A 207 -36.57 -17.11 75.64
C SER A 207 -36.62 -16.35 74.31
N LYS A 208 -36.05 -15.15 74.23
CA LYS A 208 -36.07 -14.32 73.01
C LYS A 208 -34.67 -14.02 72.50
N THR A 209 -33.79 -13.45 73.32
CA THR A 209 -32.49 -12.99 72.81
C THR A 209 -31.60 -14.14 72.33
N ILE A 210 -31.39 -15.17 73.16
CA ILE A 210 -30.58 -16.34 72.78
C ILE A 210 -31.20 -17.11 71.62
N PRO A 211 -32.48 -17.54 71.65
CA PRO A 211 -33.04 -18.34 70.57
C PRO A 211 -33.04 -17.62 69.22
N PHE A 212 -33.40 -16.33 69.18
CA PHE A 212 -33.40 -15.58 67.93
C PHE A 212 -31.98 -15.40 67.39
N PHE A 213 -31.02 -14.99 68.22
CA PHE A 213 -29.64 -14.80 67.77
C PHE A 213 -28.99 -16.11 67.32
N SER A 214 -29.22 -17.21 68.06
CA SER A 214 -28.72 -18.54 67.69
C SER A 214 -29.31 -19.02 66.37
N VAL A 215 -30.62 -18.88 66.17
CA VAL A 215 -31.26 -19.28 64.90
C VAL A 215 -30.76 -18.41 63.74
N PHE A 216 -30.67 -17.08 63.93
CA PHE A 216 -30.11 -16.20 62.89
C PHE A 216 -28.67 -16.54 62.55
N TYR A 217 -27.83 -16.78 63.56
CA TYR A 217 -26.44 -17.16 63.34
C TYR A 217 -26.32 -18.53 62.65
N MET A 218 -27.10 -19.53 63.06
CA MET A 218 -27.11 -20.85 62.41
C MET A 218 -27.55 -20.77 60.96
N LEU A 219 -28.64 -20.06 60.67
CA LEU A 219 -29.13 -19.87 59.30
C LEU A 219 -28.13 -19.09 58.45
N ALA A 220 -27.62 -17.96 58.96
CA ALA A 220 -26.64 -17.15 58.24
C ALA A 220 -25.33 -17.91 58.02
N SER A 221 -24.86 -18.70 58.99
CA SER A 221 -23.65 -19.51 58.85
C SER A 221 -23.84 -20.68 57.87
N TYR A 222 -25.02 -21.31 57.84
CA TYR A 222 -25.30 -22.43 56.96
C TYR A 222 -25.52 -21.97 55.51
N PHE A 223 -26.32 -20.92 55.31
CA PHE A 223 -26.70 -20.40 53.99
C PHE A 223 -25.84 -19.20 53.53
N TYR A 224 -24.70 -18.93 54.17
CA TYR A 224 -23.87 -17.75 53.88
C TYR A 224 -23.57 -17.59 52.39
N LYS A 225 -23.12 -18.68 51.74
CA LYS A 225 -22.76 -18.67 50.32
C LYS A 225 -23.97 -18.50 49.41
N ASP A 226 -25.11 -19.11 49.73
CA ASP A 226 -26.32 -19.04 48.92
C ASP A 226 -26.91 -17.63 48.94
N ILE A 227 -26.97 -17.00 50.13
CA ILE A 227 -27.40 -15.61 50.29
C ILE A 227 -26.45 -14.68 49.52
N TRP A 228 -25.14 -14.88 49.65
CA TRP A 228 -24.13 -14.06 48.97
C TRP A 228 -24.25 -14.16 47.45
N ASN A 229 -24.35 -15.38 46.91
CA ASN A 229 -24.52 -15.62 45.47
C ASN A 229 -25.82 -15.02 44.95
N PHE A 230 -26.91 -15.12 45.71
CA PHE A 230 -28.20 -14.55 45.33
C PHE A 230 -28.12 -13.01 45.24
N LEU A 231 -27.53 -12.36 46.24
CA LEU A 231 -27.38 -10.90 46.26
C LEU A 231 -26.44 -10.38 45.15
N ASN A 232 -25.36 -11.10 44.85
CA ASN A 232 -24.39 -10.66 43.84
C ASN A 232 -24.72 -11.11 42.41
N LYS A 233 -25.75 -11.93 42.20
CA LYS A 233 -26.12 -12.44 40.87
C LYS A 233 -26.37 -11.30 39.87
N GLU A 234 -27.24 -10.36 40.20
CA GLU A 234 -27.58 -9.24 39.31
C GLU A 234 -26.39 -8.30 39.10
N LYS A 235 -25.65 -8.01 40.18
CA LYS A 235 -24.44 -7.20 40.12
C LYS A 235 -23.41 -7.80 39.15
N ASN A 236 -23.13 -9.09 39.26
CA ASN A 236 -22.15 -9.78 38.42
C ASN A 236 -22.61 -9.84 36.96
N LEU A 237 -23.89 -10.11 36.70
CA LEU A 237 -24.46 -10.05 35.35
C LEU A 237 -24.33 -8.66 34.73
N MET A 238 -24.59 -7.59 35.49
CA MET A 238 -24.44 -6.22 35.01
C MET A 238 -22.97 -5.86 34.71
N ILE A 239 -22.04 -6.32 35.54
CA ILE A 239 -20.60 -6.12 35.31
C ILE A 239 -20.17 -6.83 34.02
N GLU A 240 -20.60 -8.08 33.83
CA GLU A 240 -20.28 -8.88 32.64
C GLU A 240 -20.86 -8.26 31.36
N GLN A 241 -22.14 -7.87 31.39
CA GLN A 241 -22.79 -7.19 30.26
C GLN A 241 -22.09 -5.89 29.90
N ASN A 242 -21.74 -5.06 30.89
CA ASN A 242 -21.03 -3.81 30.65
C ASN A 242 -19.62 -4.03 30.09
N LEU A 243 -18.90 -5.05 30.57
CA LEU A 243 -17.59 -5.41 30.06
C LEU A 243 -17.68 -5.87 28.60
N ASN A 244 -18.63 -6.73 28.28
CA ASN A 244 -18.86 -7.21 26.91
C ASN A 244 -19.28 -6.08 25.96
N ASN A 245 -20.16 -5.17 26.41
CA ASN A 245 -20.56 -4.00 25.64
C ASN A 245 -19.37 -3.06 25.40
N LYS A 246 -18.53 -2.85 26.41
CA LYS A 246 -17.31 -2.04 26.26
C LYS A 246 -16.35 -2.66 25.24
N LEU A 247 -16.01 -3.95 25.39
CA LEU A 247 -15.07 -4.63 24.50
C LEU A 247 -15.58 -4.67 23.06
N SER A 248 -16.85 -5.03 22.85
CA SER A 248 -17.46 -5.03 21.51
C SER A 248 -17.48 -3.64 20.86
N ALA A 249 -17.76 -2.59 21.62
CA ALA A 249 -17.71 -1.22 21.12
C ALA A 249 -16.27 -0.80 20.77
N GLU A 250 -15.29 -1.10 21.63
CA GLU A 250 -13.87 -0.84 21.38
C GLU A 250 -13.39 -1.54 20.09
N ASP A 251 -13.77 -2.81 19.90
CA ASP A 251 -13.43 -3.58 18.70
C ASP A 251 -14.08 -3.02 17.43
N ILE A 252 -15.35 -2.64 17.48
CA ILE A 252 -16.06 -2.01 16.35
C ILE A 252 -15.37 -0.71 15.96
N ILE A 253 -15.08 0.16 16.95
CA ILE A 253 -14.42 1.44 16.71
C ILE A 253 -13.02 1.22 16.13
N TYR A 254 -12.23 0.32 16.72
CA TYR A 254 -10.89 0.02 16.26
C TYR A 254 -10.88 -0.50 14.81
N ASN A 255 -11.77 -1.43 14.48
CA ASN A 255 -11.89 -1.96 13.12
C ASN A 255 -12.31 -0.87 12.12
N GLN A 256 -13.22 0.01 12.52
CA GLN A 256 -13.66 1.12 11.66
C GLN A 256 -12.52 2.12 11.41
N LEU A 257 -11.78 2.50 12.45
CA LEU A 257 -10.61 3.37 12.34
C LEU A 257 -9.53 2.74 11.45
N LYS A 258 -9.33 1.42 11.56
CA LYS A 258 -8.40 0.67 10.70
C LYS A 258 -8.81 0.71 9.23
N LEU A 259 -10.11 0.64 8.91
CA LEU A 259 -10.59 0.78 7.54
C LEU A 259 -10.30 2.19 7.00
N TYR A 260 -10.63 3.23 7.77
CA TYR A 260 -10.42 4.63 7.36
C TYR A 260 -8.95 5.06 7.31
N SER A 261 -8.03 4.33 7.95
CA SER A 261 -6.60 4.63 7.85
C SER A 261 -6.08 4.62 6.41
N LYS A 262 -6.69 3.81 5.53
CA LYS A 262 -6.32 3.70 4.10
C LYS A 262 -6.76 4.88 3.25
N ASP A 263 -7.68 5.71 3.72
CA ASP A 263 -8.17 6.86 2.95
C ASP A 263 -7.05 7.89 2.73
N THR A 264 -6.03 7.89 3.59
CA THR A 264 -4.82 8.72 3.43
C THR A 264 -4.01 8.35 2.18
N GLU A 265 -4.06 7.10 1.72
CA GLU A 265 -3.33 6.63 0.53
C GLU A 265 -3.90 7.25 -0.75
N CYS A 266 -5.21 7.55 -0.81
CA CYS A 266 -5.86 8.14 -1.97
C CYS A 266 -5.23 9.49 -2.35
N SER A 267 -4.93 10.32 -1.36
CA SER A 267 -4.26 11.61 -1.60
C SER A 267 -2.87 11.42 -2.21
N SER A 268 -2.09 10.48 -1.69
CA SER A 268 -0.76 10.17 -2.23
C SER A 268 -0.82 9.64 -3.68
N ASN A 269 -1.81 8.80 -3.98
CA ASN A 269 -2.04 8.27 -5.33
C ASN A 269 -2.43 9.37 -6.32
N LEU A 270 -3.25 10.34 -5.89
CA LEU A 270 -3.66 11.48 -6.72
C LEU A 270 -2.46 12.40 -7.06
N ILE A 271 -1.54 12.61 -6.12
CA ILE A 271 -0.31 13.37 -6.36
C ILE A 271 0.55 12.65 -7.41
N ASN A 272 0.71 11.33 -7.26
CA ASN A 272 1.51 10.52 -8.18
C ASN A 272 0.89 10.39 -9.59
N PHE A 273 -0.43 10.59 -9.73
CA PHE A 273 -1.12 10.47 -11.01
C PHE A 273 -0.58 11.43 -12.08
N LYS A 274 -0.32 12.69 -11.71
CA LYS A 274 0.22 13.70 -12.64
C LYS A 274 1.60 13.30 -13.17
N GLU A 275 2.48 12.84 -12.29
CA GLU A 275 3.83 12.40 -12.67
C GLU A 275 3.79 11.14 -13.53
N TYR A 276 2.93 10.20 -13.18
CA TYR A 276 2.70 8.98 -13.94
C TYR A 276 2.20 9.28 -15.37
N CYS A 277 1.18 10.14 -15.51
CA CYS A 277 0.67 10.54 -16.83
C CYS A 277 1.75 11.23 -17.69
N ASN A 278 2.56 12.10 -17.09
CA ASN A 278 3.65 12.76 -17.83
C ASN A 278 4.70 11.78 -18.35
N LYS A 279 5.02 10.75 -17.56
CA LYS A 279 5.94 9.67 -18.00
C LYS A 279 5.30 8.83 -19.10
N LEU A 280 4.04 8.43 -18.91
CA LEU A 280 3.30 7.62 -19.88
C LEU A 280 3.15 8.32 -21.24
N ILE A 281 2.89 9.62 -21.27
CA ILE A 281 2.83 10.40 -22.52
C ILE A 281 4.17 10.38 -23.26
N LYS A 282 5.30 10.48 -22.54
CA LYS A 282 6.64 10.42 -23.15
C LYS A 282 6.91 9.06 -23.78
N ASP A 283 6.56 7.99 -23.06
CA ASP A 283 6.76 6.63 -23.55
C ASP A 283 5.81 6.28 -24.69
N TYR A 284 4.56 6.75 -24.63
CA TYR A 284 3.58 6.61 -25.71
C TYR A 284 4.06 7.29 -27.00
N ARG A 285 4.60 8.52 -26.93
CA ARG A 285 5.15 9.20 -28.11
C ARG A 285 6.28 8.42 -28.77
N LYS A 286 7.17 7.82 -27.97
CA LYS A 286 8.25 6.97 -28.49
C LYS A 286 7.71 5.71 -29.15
N ALA A 287 6.75 5.05 -28.51
CA ALA A 287 6.11 3.85 -29.04
C ALA A 287 5.39 4.15 -30.36
N TYR A 288 4.63 5.24 -30.43
CA TYR A 288 3.92 5.67 -31.64
C TYR A 288 4.87 5.93 -32.81
N ILE A 289 5.98 6.63 -32.58
CA ILE A 289 7.00 6.86 -33.63
C ILE A 289 7.57 5.52 -34.14
N ASN A 290 7.84 4.57 -33.24
CA ASN A 290 8.34 3.26 -33.64
C ASN A 290 7.30 2.45 -34.42
N GLU A 291 6.02 2.52 -34.04
CA GLU A 291 4.93 1.88 -34.78
C GLU A 291 4.83 2.45 -36.20
N GLN A 292 4.88 3.78 -36.34
CA GLN A 292 4.85 4.44 -37.64
C GLN A 292 6.06 4.05 -38.52
N LYS A 293 7.27 3.98 -37.93
CA LYS A 293 8.46 3.46 -38.65
C LYS A 293 8.26 2.02 -39.12
N LYS A 294 7.67 1.17 -38.28
CA LYS A 294 7.40 -0.22 -38.62
C LYS A 294 6.39 -0.33 -39.77
N LYS A 295 5.32 0.47 -39.76
CA LYS A 295 4.35 0.53 -40.87
C LYS A 295 4.99 0.95 -42.18
N VAL A 296 5.87 1.95 -42.16
CA VAL A 296 6.65 2.36 -43.35
C VAL A 296 7.49 1.19 -43.87
N GLN A 297 8.22 0.50 -42.98
CA GLN A 297 9.05 -0.65 -43.36
C GLN A 297 8.22 -1.79 -43.93
N GLU A 298 7.13 -2.19 -43.26
CA GLU A 298 6.24 -3.26 -43.71
C GLU A 298 5.61 -2.95 -45.08
N ASN A 299 5.25 -1.69 -45.35
CA ASN A 299 4.68 -1.30 -46.63
C ASN A 299 5.72 -1.33 -47.76
N LEU A 300 6.94 -0.87 -47.48
CA LEU A 300 8.06 -0.95 -48.43
C LEU A 300 8.46 -2.39 -48.72
N GLU A 301 8.55 -3.24 -47.70
CA GLU A 301 8.84 -4.68 -47.86
C GLU A 301 7.77 -5.37 -48.70
N LYS A 302 6.49 -5.11 -48.44
CA LYS A 302 5.38 -5.61 -49.28
C LYS A 302 5.56 -5.17 -50.74
N LYS A 303 5.88 -3.90 -50.98
CA LYS A 303 6.05 -3.38 -52.33
C LYS A 303 7.26 -3.97 -53.06
N LEU A 304 8.39 -4.12 -52.37
CA LEU A 304 9.58 -4.76 -52.91
C LEU A 304 9.31 -6.24 -53.25
N ASN A 305 8.57 -6.94 -52.41
CA ASN A 305 8.17 -8.33 -52.68
C ASN A 305 7.21 -8.41 -53.88
N GLU A 306 6.26 -7.47 -54.01
CA GLU A 306 5.40 -7.38 -55.19
C GLU A 306 6.20 -7.16 -56.48
N ILE A 307 7.17 -6.23 -56.46
CA ILE A 307 8.05 -5.94 -57.61
C ILE A 307 8.88 -7.17 -57.97
N HIS A 308 9.46 -7.83 -56.97
CA HIS A 308 10.25 -9.04 -57.22
C HIS A 308 9.41 -10.16 -57.84
N ASN A 309 8.20 -10.39 -57.32
CA ASN A 309 7.31 -11.41 -57.85
C ASN A 309 6.85 -11.11 -59.28
N THR A 310 6.54 -9.85 -59.60
CA THR A 310 6.18 -9.45 -60.97
C THR A 310 7.37 -9.52 -61.93
N GLU A 311 8.57 -9.19 -61.48
CA GLU A 311 9.80 -9.36 -62.27
C GLU A 311 10.08 -10.85 -62.60
N VAL A 312 9.93 -11.73 -61.61
CA VAL A 312 10.07 -13.18 -61.82
C VAL A 312 8.99 -13.70 -62.78
N ASN A 313 7.74 -13.28 -62.62
CA ASN A 313 6.66 -13.65 -63.53
C ASN A 313 6.90 -13.13 -64.95
N TYR A 314 7.41 -11.90 -65.08
CA TYR A 314 7.80 -11.30 -66.36
C TYR A 314 8.89 -12.14 -67.03
N LYS A 315 9.95 -12.51 -66.29
CA LYS A 315 11.03 -13.37 -66.78
C LYS A 315 10.51 -14.74 -67.24
N ASN A 316 9.68 -15.39 -66.43
CA ASN A 316 9.10 -16.70 -66.76
C ASN A 316 8.19 -16.62 -67.99
N SER A 317 7.38 -15.56 -68.08
CA SER A 317 6.50 -15.34 -69.22
C SER A 317 7.28 -15.10 -70.51
N LEU A 318 8.40 -14.37 -70.43
CA LEU A 318 9.29 -14.16 -71.57
C LEU A 318 9.97 -15.46 -72.02
N GLN A 319 10.41 -16.29 -71.07
CA GLN A 319 10.96 -17.62 -71.37
C GLN A 319 9.93 -18.51 -72.07
N ASN A 320 8.68 -18.52 -71.60
CA ASN A 320 7.61 -19.32 -72.21
C ASN A 320 7.29 -18.86 -73.64
N ILE A 321 7.16 -17.55 -73.86
CA ILE A 321 6.93 -16.99 -75.21
C ILE A 321 8.06 -17.37 -76.15
N LEU A 322 9.31 -17.25 -75.68
CA LEU A 322 10.48 -17.62 -76.46
C LEU A 322 10.46 -19.10 -76.83
N LEU A 323 10.11 -19.99 -75.91
CA LEU A 323 9.97 -21.42 -76.18
C LEU A 323 8.83 -21.72 -77.16
N GLU A 324 7.66 -21.10 -76.98
CA GLU A 324 6.51 -21.29 -77.86
C GLU A 324 6.80 -20.86 -79.30
N GLU A 325 7.45 -19.71 -79.50
CA GLU A 325 7.80 -19.24 -80.83
C GLU A 325 8.89 -20.09 -81.49
N ILE A 326 9.88 -20.58 -80.72
CA ILE A 326 10.86 -21.55 -81.23
C ILE A 326 10.15 -22.85 -81.63
N ILE A 327 9.23 -23.37 -80.82
CA ILE A 327 8.47 -24.58 -81.11
C ILE A 327 7.60 -24.40 -82.36
N LYS A 328 6.87 -23.28 -82.50
CA LYS A 328 6.10 -22.98 -83.72
C LYS A 328 6.99 -22.96 -84.96
N LYS A 329 8.18 -22.37 -84.87
CA LYS A 329 9.15 -22.35 -85.98
C LYS A 329 9.66 -23.74 -86.32
N ILE A 330 9.95 -24.57 -85.32
CA ILE A 330 10.36 -25.96 -85.51
C ILE A 330 9.24 -26.75 -86.20
N TYR A 331 7.99 -26.63 -85.74
CA TYR A 331 6.85 -27.27 -86.39
C TYR A 331 6.64 -26.79 -87.82
N HIS A 332 6.83 -25.49 -88.08
CA HIS A 332 6.75 -24.96 -89.44
C HIS A 332 7.84 -25.55 -90.32
N ASN A 333 9.10 -25.53 -89.88
CA ASN A 333 10.25 -26.06 -90.61
C ASN A 333 10.15 -27.57 -90.85
N ILE A 334 9.63 -28.34 -89.88
CA ILE A 334 9.35 -29.78 -90.04
C ILE A 334 8.32 -30.02 -91.14
N ASN A 335 7.29 -29.19 -91.23
CA ASN A 335 6.22 -29.35 -92.21
C ASN A 335 6.60 -28.85 -93.62
N THR A 336 7.50 -27.87 -93.73
CA THR A 336 7.85 -27.23 -95.01
C THR A 336 9.16 -27.73 -95.62
N ASP A 337 10.11 -28.22 -94.80
CA ASP A 337 11.44 -28.62 -95.26
C ASP A 337 11.68 -30.13 -95.06
N ASN A 338 11.47 -30.90 -96.14
CA ASN A 338 11.66 -32.36 -96.13
C ASN A 338 13.09 -32.78 -95.78
N ASN A 339 14.10 -31.93 -96.02
CA ASN A 339 15.48 -32.24 -95.66
C ASN A 339 15.70 -32.13 -94.14
N PHE A 340 15.06 -31.17 -93.49
CA PHE A 340 15.07 -31.01 -92.03
C PHE A 340 14.33 -32.16 -91.33
N TYR A 341 13.18 -32.57 -91.85
CA TYR A 341 12.44 -33.73 -91.33
C TYR A 341 13.23 -35.05 -91.46
N ASN A 342 13.82 -35.31 -92.63
CA ASN A 342 14.59 -36.53 -92.87
C ASN A 342 15.89 -36.59 -92.03
N SER A 343 16.50 -35.44 -91.74
CA SER A 343 17.67 -35.36 -90.86
C SER A 343 17.32 -35.62 -89.40
N ILE A 344 16.20 -35.08 -88.88
CA ILE A 344 15.69 -35.43 -87.54
C ILE A 344 15.35 -36.93 -87.42
N LEU A 345 14.79 -37.53 -88.47
CA LEU A 345 14.50 -38.96 -88.53
C LEU A 345 15.79 -39.81 -88.50
N ASN A 346 16.81 -39.40 -89.26
CA ASN A 346 18.11 -40.06 -89.26
C ASN A 346 18.82 -39.93 -87.90
N ASP A 347 18.74 -38.77 -87.25
CA ASP A 347 19.28 -38.57 -85.90
C ASP A 347 18.55 -39.42 -84.87
N SER A 348 17.23 -39.58 -85.01
CA SER A 348 16.43 -40.49 -84.17
C SER A 348 16.85 -41.96 -84.36
N ILE A 349 17.12 -42.38 -85.60
CA ILE A 349 17.64 -43.72 -85.93
C ILE A 349 19.06 -43.91 -85.35
N ASN A 350 19.91 -42.89 -85.40
CA ASN A 350 21.26 -42.92 -84.87
C ASN A 350 21.29 -42.94 -83.33
N ASN A 351 20.37 -42.21 -82.67
CA ASN A 351 20.20 -42.24 -81.22
C ASN A 351 19.75 -43.61 -80.71
N ILE A 352 18.85 -44.31 -81.43
CA ILE A 352 18.47 -45.71 -81.09
C ILE A 352 19.68 -46.65 -81.20
N ARG A 353 20.66 -46.31 -82.05
CA ARG A 353 21.92 -47.05 -82.21
C ARG A 353 23.02 -46.62 -81.21
N ASN A 354 22.70 -45.77 -80.22
CA ASN A 354 23.63 -45.18 -79.24
C ASN A 354 24.76 -44.33 -79.85
N ILE A 355 24.56 -43.76 -81.05
CA ILE A 355 25.51 -42.83 -81.68
C ILE A 355 25.00 -41.40 -81.44
N ASN A 356 25.46 -40.76 -80.36
CA ASN A 356 24.98 -39.45 -79.91
C ASN A 356 25.86 -38.30 -80.42
N GLU A 357 26.13 -38.22 -81.72
CA GLU A 357 26.90 -37.11 -82.30
C GLU A 357 26.01 -36.25 -83.20
N ASN A 358 25.88 -34.96 -82.82
CA ASN A 358 25.26 -33.87 -83.59
C ASN A 358 23.77 -33.99 -83.92
N ASP A 359 22.93 -34.05 -82.89
CA ASP A 359 21.48 -33.87 -83.02
C ASP A 359 21.15 -32.51 -83.69
N THR A 360 20.57 -32.59 -84.90
CA THR A 360 20.20 -31.45 -85.74
C THR A 360 19.15 -30.55 -85.09
N LEU A 361 18.28 -31.09 -84.23
CA LEU A 361 17.26 -30.34 -83.52
C LEU A 361 17.88 -29.52 -82.38
N ILE A 362 18.82 -30.12 -81.63
CA ILE A 362 19.60 -29.41 -80.60
C ILE A 362 20.45 -28.30 -81.22
N ASN A 363 21.09 -28.56 -82.36
CA ASN A 363 21.89 -27.56 -83.07
C ASN A 363 21.04 -26.43 -83.67
N HIS A 364 19.85 -26.74 -84.20
CA HIS A 364 18.89 -25.74 -84.67
C HIS A 364 18.39 -24.84 -83.52
N VAL A 365 18.04 -25.42 -82.37
CA VAL A 365 17.65 -24.66 -81.17
C VAL A 365 18.81 -23.78 -80.67
N ARG A 366 20.06 -24.31 -80.64
CA ARG A 366 21.24 -23.52 -80.26
C ARG A 366 21.51 -22.37 -81.21
N ASN A 367 21.32 -22.56 -82.51
CA ASN A 367 21.51 -21.50 -83.52
C ASN A 367 20.43 -20.42 -83.41
N GLU A 368 19.17 -20.78 -83.17
CA GLU A 368 18.09 -19.81 -82.94
C GLU A 368 18.30 -19.06 -81.61
N LEU A 369 18.72 -19.72 -80.53
CA LEU A 369 19.08 -19.06 -79.27
C LEU A 369 20.28 -18.11 -79.43
N ASN A 370 21.30 -18.48 -80.21
CA ASN A 370 22.42 -17.60 -80.53
C ASN A 370 21.98 -16.40 -81.39
N SER A 371 21.05 -16.60 -82.31
CA SER A 371 20.47 -15.52 -83.13
C SER A 371 19.67 -14.54 -82.27
N ILE A 372 18.91 -15.03 -81.28
CA ILE A 372 18.18 -14.20 -80.30
C ILE A 372 19.18 -13.44 -79.41
N LYS A 373 20.26 -14.08 -78.98
CA LYS A 373 21.32 -13.45 -78.15
C LYS A 373 22.02 -12.30 -78.87
N ASN A 374 22.13 -12.36 -80.20
CA ASN A 374 22.74 -11.33 -81.04
C ASN A 374 21.74 -10.24 -81.50
N LEU A 375 20.45 -10.33 -81.12
CA LEU A 375 19.40 -9.34 -81.44
C LEU A 375 19.26 -9.01 -82.94
N ASP A 376 19.30 -10.03 -83.79
CA ASP A 376 19.29 -9.85 -85.25
C ASP A 376 17.90 -9.42 -85.77
N LYS A 377 17.70 -8.11 -85.98
CA LYS A 377 16.40 -7.49 -86.31
C LYS A 377 15.81 -7.90 -87.67
N GLN A 378 16.54 -8.63 -88.50
CA GLN A 378 16.07 -9.12 -89.80
C GLN A 378 15.30 -10.46 -89.71
N ASN A 379 15.41 -11.20 -88.61
CA ASN A 379 14.70 -12.46 -88.41
C ASN A 379 13.28 -12.18 -87.87
N PRO A 380 12.20 -12.61 -88.57
CA PRO A 380 10.82 -12.30 -88.16
C PRO A 380 10.46 -12.80 -86.76
N LEU A 381 11.14 -13.85 -86.27
CA LEU A 381 10.99 -14.36 -84.92
C LEU A 381 11.45 -13.36 -83.85
N ILE A 382 12.58 -12.71 -84.09
CA ILE A 382 13.19 -11.76 -83.16
C ILE A 382 12.35 -10.48 -83.11
N LYS A 383 11.75 -10.08 -84.23
CA LYS A 383 10.85 -8.92 -84.28
C LYS A 383 9.56 -9.16 -83.47
N ASN A 384 8.91 -10.31 -83.63
CA ASN A 384 7.70 -10.64 -82.84
C ASN A 384 7.98 -10.77 -81.33
N ILE A 385 9.13 -11.33 -80.96
CA ILE A 385 9.55 -11.45 -79.55
C ILE A 385 9.89 -10.05 -78.96
N LEU A 386 10.51 -9.16 -79.75
CA LEU A 386 10.82 -7.79 -79.34
C LEU A 386 9.56 -6.92 -79.21
N ASP A 387 8.61 -7.03 -80.14
CA ASP A 387 7.34 -6.29 -80.08
C ASP A 387 6.52 -6.72 -78.84
N GLN A 388 6.50 -8.02 -78.51
CA GLN A 388 5.85 -8.52 -77.28
C GLN A 388 6.63 -8.16 -76.00
N TYR A 389 7.96 -8.06 -76.07
CA TYR A 389 8.80 -7.57 -74.98
C TYR A 389 8.50 -6.11 -74.65
N GLU A 390 8.38 -5.25 -75.67
CA GLU A 390 8.07 -3.83 -75.49
C GLU A 390 6.69 -3.62 -74.88
N ILE A 391 5.65 -4.34 -75.35
CA ILE A 391 4.30 -4.28 -74.77
C ILE A 391 4.30 -4.66 -73.29
N LYS A 392 4.93 -5.80 -72.92
CA LYS A 392 4.97 -6.22 -71.51
C LYS A 392 5.87 -5.34 -70.64
N LYS A 393 6.91 -4.74 -71.22
CA LYS A 393 7.76 -3.76 -70.53
C LYS A 393 6.98 -2.50 -70.22
N GLU A 394 6.14 -2.03 -71.15
CA GLU A 394 5.23 -0.90 -70.91
C GLU A 394 4.20 -1.24 -69.83
N GLU A 395 3.60 -2.43 -69.85
CA GLU A 395 2.70 -2.90 -68.78
C GLU A 395 3.37 -2.92 -67.40
N TYR A 396 4.61 -3.42 -67.32
CA TYR A 396 5.40 -3.43 -66.10
C TYR A 396 5.73 -2.02 -65.60
N LEU A 397 6.18 -1.13 -66.50
CA LEU A 397 6.47 0.26 -66.16
C LEU A 397 5.20 1.03 -65.74
N ASN A 398 4.06 0.76 -66.37
CA ASN A 398 2.77 1.36 -66.01
C ASN A 398 2.30 1.00 -64.59
N GLN A 399 2.73 -0.16 -64.06
CA GLN A 399 2.37 -0.61 -62.72
C GLN A 399 3.19 0.03 -61.61
N TYR A 400 4.42 0.49 -61.89
CA TYR A 400 5.37 0.93 -60.85
C TYR A 400 5.97 2.33 -61.08
N VAL A 401 5.73 2.96 -62.23
CA VAL A 401 6.23 4.31 -62.58
C VAL A 401 5.07 5.27 -62.83
N ILE A 402 5.30 6.57 -62.64
CA ILE A 402 4.31 7.63 -62.91
C ILE A 402 4.24 7.88 -64.42
N GLN A 403 3.03 7.99 -64.95
CA GLN A 403 2.82 8.30 -66.35
C GLN A 403 3.00 9.80 -66.62
N LYS A 404 3.49 10.15 -67.81
CA LYS A 404 3.63 11.57 -68.21
C LYS A 404 2.30 12.33 -68.15
N GLU A 405 1.18 11.66 -68.48
CA GLU A 405 -0.17 12.22 -68.38
C GLU A 405 -0.59 12.57 -66.95
N GLU A 406 -0.18 11.77 -65.96
CA GLU A 406 -0.45 12.03 -64.55
C GLU A 406 0.37 13.24 -64.06
N VAL A 407 1.61 13.38 -64.54
CA VAL A 407 2.47 14.55 -64.25
C VAL A 407 1.93 15.82 -64.91
N ASP A 408 1.46 15.75 -66.15
CA ASP A 408 0.89 16.91 -66.85
C ASP A 408 -0.42 17.40 -66.21
N LYS A 409 -1.23 16.46 -65.69
CA LYS A 409 -2.41 16.80 -64.86
C LYS A 409 -2.00 17.50 -63.57
N ILE A 410 -0.99 17.02 -62.86
CA ILE A 410 -0.46 17.68 -61.66
C ILE A 410 0.10 19.08 -61.98
N LYS A 411 0.85 19.23 -63.08
CA LYS A 411 1.37 20.53 -63.54
C LYS A 411 0.25 21.51 -63.91
N SER A 412 -0.85 21.03 -64.49
CA SER A 412 -2.03 21.85 -64.79
C SER A 412 -2.79 22.31 -63.53
N ILE A 413 -2.72 21.53 -62.43
CA ILE A 413 -3.27 21.90 -61.13
C ILE A 413 -2.33 22.89 -60.41
N ILE A 414 -1.01 22.69 -60.51
CA ILE A 414 0.01 23.61 -59.98
C ILE A 414 -0.14 25.00 -60.61
N SER A 415 -0.31 25.08 -61.93
CA SER A 415 -0.45 26.37 -62.64
C SER A 415 -1.72 27.13 -62.25
N LYS A 416 -2.79 26.43 -61.83
CA LYS A 416 -4.04 27.04 -61.36
C LYS A 416 -3.97 27.57 -59.92
N CYS A 417 -3.14 26.98 -59.06
CA CYS A 417 -3.20 27.26 -57.61
C CYS A 417 -1.95 27.85 -57.00
N ASN A 418 -0.82 27.90 -57.72
CA ASN A 418 0.40 28.56 -57.27
C ASN A 418 0.80 28.14 -55.82
N MET A 419 0.57 26.87 -55.49
CA MET A 419 0.83 26.21 -54.19
C MET A 419 -0.14 26.51 -53.04
N ASP A 420 -1.17 27.35 -53.24
CA ASP A 420 -2.24 27.57 -52.25
C ASP A 420 -3.43 26.65 -52.53
N ILE A 421 -3.56 25.58 -51.74
CA ILE A 421 -4.61 24.55 -51.87
C ILE A 421 -6.02 25.14 -51.65
N ASN A 422 -6.13 26.20 -50.84
CA ASN A 422 -7.39 26.88 -50.52
C ASN A 422 -8.03 27.62 -51.72
N LYS A 423 -7.35 27.68 -52.87
CA LYS A 423 -7.86 28.27 -54.12
C LYS A 423 -8.45 27.22 -55.09
N LEU A 424 -8.36 25.92 -54.76
CA LEU A 424 -8.90 24.83 -55.59
C LEU A 424 -10.42 24.68 -55.43
N ASN A 425 -11.09 24.30 -56.52
CA ASN A 425 -12.47 23.83 -56.46
C ASN A 425 -12.54 22.44 -55.80
N LYS A 426 -13.70 22.10 -55.19
CA LYS A 426 -13.91 20.81 -54.51
C LYS A 426 -13.62 19.58 -55.39
N ASN A 427 -13.91 19.67 -56.69
CA ASN A 427 -13.64 18.58 -57.63
C ASN A 427 -12.13 18.44 -57.91
N ASP A 428 -11.44 19.55 -58.19
CA ASP A 428 -9.99 19.55 -58.43
C ASP A 428 -9.19 19.10 -57.18
N TYR A 429 -9.70 19.42 -55.99
CA TYR A 429 -9.13 18.97 -54.71
C TYR A 429 -9.27 17.45 -54.51
N ASN A 430 -10.45 16.90 -54.81
CA ASN A 430 -10.68 15.45 -54.74
C ASN A 430 -9.86 14.69 -55.79
N ASP A 431 -9.70 15.26 -56.98
CA ASP A 431 -8.86 14.69 -58.03
C ASP A 431 -7.38 14.68 -57.63
N LEU A 432 -6.90 15.75 -56.97
CA LEU A 432 -5.55 15.81 -56.40
C LEU A 432 -5.36 14.78 -55.28
N LEU A 433 -6.34 14.60 -54.38
CA LEU A 433 -6.30 13.57 -53.35
C LEU A 433 -6.24 12.17 -53.95
N ASN A 434 -7.09 11.88 -54.95
CA ASN A 434 -7.09 10.59 -55.63
C ASN A 434 -5.75 10.32 -56.34
N LEU A 435 -5.15 11.33 -56.98
CA LEU A 435 -3.82 11.25 -57.56
C LEU A 435 -2.74 11.01 -56.50
N TYR A 436 -2.82 11.71 -55.37
CA TYR A 436 -1.92 11.52 -54.23
C TYR A 436 -1.93 10.09 -53.71
N TYR A 437 -3.12 9.52 -53.44
CA TYR A 437 -3.26 8.15 -52.97
C TYR A 437 -2.78 7.15 -54.01
N ARG A 438 -3.17 7.33 -55.28
CA ARG A 438 -2.79 6.44 -56.36
C ARG A 438 -1.28 6.39 -56.56
N ILE A 439 -0.60 7.54 -56.55
CA ILE A 439 0.85 7.62 -56.73
C ILE A 439 1.57 7.04 -55.51
N ASN A 440 1.23 7.44 -54.29
CA ASN A 440 1.91 6.93 -53.10
C ASN A 440 1.72 5.42 -52.90
N ASN A 441 0.52 4.89 -53.16
CA ASN A 441 0.28 3.44 -53.15
C ASN A 441 1.04 2.70 -54.27
N ARG A 442 1.26 3.33 -55.42
CA ARG A 442 2.05 2.76 -56.52
C ARG A 442 3.53 2.64 -56.15
N PHE A 443 4.10 3.62 -55.46
CA PHE A 443 5.50 3.58 -54.98
C PHE A 443 5.68 2.84 -53.66
N GLY A 444 4.59 2.60 -52.91
CA GLY A 444 4.65 2.00 -51.56
C GLY A 444 5.02 3.01 -50.47
N PHE A 445 4.93 4.32 -50.74
CA PHE A 445 5.10 5.33 -49.70
C PHE A 445 3.93 5.28 -48.73
N TYR A 446 4.22 4.92 -47.48
CA TYR A 446 3.22 4.96 -46.41
C TYR A 446 3.04 6.41 -45.94
N VAL A 447 1.78 6.84 -45.91
CA VAL A 447 1.37 8.13 -45.38
C VAL A 447 0.32 7.87 -44.32
N ASN A 448 0.51 8.46 -43.15
CA ASN A 448 -0.47 8.36 -42.09
C ASN A 448 -1.61 9.36 -42.33
N ASP A 449 -2.79 8.83 -42.63
CA ASP A 449 -4.00 9.60 -42.96
C ASP A 449 -5.09 9.50 -41.89
N ASP A 450 -4.74 8.95 -40.73
CA ASP A 450 -5.62 8.90 -39.58
C ASP A 450 -5.77 10.31 -39.01
N GLU A 451 -6.96 10.90 -39.19
CA GLU A 451 -7.33 12.13 -38.49
C GLU A 451 -7.48 11.87 -36.98
N LEU A 452 -6.93 12.76 -36.17
CA LEU A 452 -7.10 12.68 -34.72
C LEU A 452 -8.58 12.91 -34.38
N SER A 453 -9.18 11.97 -33.64
CA SER A 453 -10.57 12.04 -33.21
C SER A 453 -10.81 13.16 -32.19
N GLU A 454 -11.97 13.79 -32.24
CA GLU A 454 -12.38 14.79 -31.25
C GLU A 454 -12.62 14.16 -29.87
N LEU A 455 -12.30 14.90 -28.82
CA LEU A 455 -12.53 14.52 -27.44
C LEU A 455 -13.97 14.86 -27.02
N ILE A 456 -14.63 13.94 -26.30
CA ILE A 456 -16.00 14.14 -25.80
C ILE A 456 -15.93 14.62 -24.34
N PRO A 457 -16.59 15.75 -24.00
CA PRO A 457 -16.63 16.23 -22.62
C PRO A 457 -17.49 15.33 -21.74
N ARG A 458 -16.98 15.05 -20.54
CA ARG A 458 -17.73 14.31 -19.49
C ARG A 458 -18.56 15.23 -18.62
N ASP A 459 -17.97 16.36 -18.20
CA ASP A 459 -18.57 17.31 -17.26
C ASP A 459 -18.48 18.75 -17.76
N GLU A 460 -19.30 19.66 -17.22
CA GLU A 460 -19.32 21.08 -17.62
C GLU A 460 -17.97 21.78 -17.39
N GLU A 461 -17.24 21.43 -16.33
CA GLU A 461 -15.90 21.97 -16.04
C GLU A 461 -14.88 21.54 -17.09
N SER A 462 -14.99 20.31 -17.60
CA SER A 462 -14.09 19.77 -18.62
C SER A 462 -14.34 20.38 -20.01
N LYS A 463 -15.54 20.90 -20.25
CA LYS A 463 -15.99 21.40 -21.55
C LYS A 463 -15.11 22.51 -22.11
N LYS A 464 -14.74 23.50 -21.30
CA LYS A 464 -13.88 24.62 -21.75
C LYS A 464 -12.50 24.16 -22.21
N ILE A 465 -11.90 23.19 -21.52
CA ILE A 465 -10.58 22.65 -21.86
C ILE A 465 -10.69 21.82 -23.14
N ILE A 466 -11.72 20.97 -23.22
CA ILE A 466 -11.95 20.08 -24.37
C ILE A 466 -12.29 20.87 -25.63
N ASP A 467 -13.10 21.92 -25.54
CA ASP A 467 -13.41 22.79 -26.69
C ASP A 467 -12.14 23.44 -27.26
N ASN A 468 -11.22 23.88 -26.39
CA ASN A 468 -9.93 24.41 -26.83
C ASN A 468 -9.02 23.33 -27.43
N MET A 469 -9.01 22.12 -26.87
CA MET A 469 -8.26 20.99 -27.45
C MET A 469 -8.82 20.57 -28.80
N ASN A 470 -10.14 20.46 -28.95
CA ASN A 470 -10.80 20.09 -30.20
C ASN A 470 -10.57 21.15 -31.30
N LYS A 471 -10.59 22.45 -30.96
CA LYS A 471 -10.14 23.50 -31.88
C LYS A 471 -8.71 23.28 -32.34
N THR A 472 -7.80 23.00 -31.40
CA THR A 472 -6.40 22.74 -31.71
C THR A 472 -6.24 21.49 -32.59
N ILE A 473 -6.96 20.40 -32.30
CA ILE A 473 -6.97 19.17 -33.10
C ILE A 473 -7.44 19.47 -34.53
N ASN A 474 -8.55 20.19 -34.68
CA ASN A 474 -9.10 20.54 -35.98
C ASN A 474 -8.15 21.43 -36.80
N ASP A 475 -7.53 22.43 -36.16
CA ASP A 475 -6.54 23.27 -36.82
C ASP A 475 -5.28 22.48 -37.22
N THR A 476 -4.87 21.52 -36.39
CA THR A 476 -3.69 20.68 -36.68
C THR A 476 -3.98 19.68 -37.81
N ASN A 477 -5.15 19.05 -37.83
CA ASN A 477 -5.58 18.15 -38.92
C ASN A 477 -5.63 18.91 -40.26
N LYS A 478 -6.21 20.12 -40.28
CA LYS A 478 -6.23 20.99 -41.47
C LYS A 478 -4.82 21.33 -41.95
N LEU A 479 -3.98 21.82 -41.05
CA LEU A 479 -2.61 22.23 -41.37
C LEU A 479 -1.74 21.05 -41.82
N PHE A 480 -1.96 19.85 -41.27
CA PHE A 480 -1.31 18.62 -41.70
C PHE A 480 -1.72 18.25 -43.13
N ASN A 481 -3.02 18.23 -43.42
CA ASN A 481 -3.55 17.94 -44.75
C ASN A 481 -3.05 18.93 -45.81
N GLU A 482 -3.01 20.22 -45.47
CA GLU A 482 -2.44 21.25 -46.35
C GLU A 482 -0.94 20.99 -46.61
N LYS A 483 -0.12 20.83 -45.56
CA LYS A 483 1.33 20.61 -45.72
C LYS A 483 1.66 19.34 -46.50
N LYS A 484 0.91 18.26 -46.26
CA LYS A 484 1.03 16.98 -46.98
C LYS A 484 0.87 17.17 -48.48
N LEU A 485 -0.22 17.84 -48.89
CA LEU A 485 -0.51 18.11 -50.29
C LEU A 485 0.45 19.13 -50.91
N VAL A 486 0.88 20.16 -50.17
CA VAL A 486 1.92 21.10 -50.64
C VAL A 486 3.24 20.38 -50.88
N ALA A 487 3.66 19.49 -49.97
CA ALA A 487 4.88 18.71 -50.13
C ALA A 487 4.83 17.80 -51.37
N PHE A 488 3.67 17.19 -51.63
CA PHE A 488 3.43 16.43 -52.85
C PHE A 488 3.56 17.29 -54.10
N LEU A 489 2.90 18.44 -54.16
CA LEU A 489 2.98 19.35 -55.30
C LEU A 489 4.41 19.86 -55.55
N LYS A 490 5.20 20.10 -54.48
CA LYS A 490 6.62 20.50 -54.60
C LYS A 490 7.49 19.43 -55.26
N ALA A 491 7.16 18.16 -55.10
CA ALA A 491 7.94 17.06 -55.69
C ALA A 491 7.77 16.98 -57.23
N PHE A 492 6.76 17.65 -57.79
CA PHE A 492 6.44 17.65 -59.23
C PHE A 492 6.63 19.01 -59.92
N GLN A 493 7.15 20.01 -59.21
CA GLN A 493 7.72 21.23 -59.81
C GLN A 493 9.04 20.89 -60.49
#